data_AF-A0A2G9XNA4-F1
#
_entry.id   AF-A0A2G9XNA4-F1
#
_cell.length_a   1.000
_cell.length_b   1.000
_cell.length_c   1.000
_cell.angle_alpha   90.00
_cell.angle_beta   90.00
_cell.angle_gamma   90.00
#
_symmetry.space_group_name_H-M   'P 1'
#
loop_
_entity.id
_entity.type
_entity.pdbx_description
1 polymer ?
#
loop_
_entity_poly.entity_id
_entity_poly.type
_entity_poly.pdbx_seq_one_letter_code
_entity_poly.pdbx_strand_id
1 'polypeptide(L)' 'MEFIVADSCSLILLAKCGLLGIFSGHFSVLIPHAVFNEVINKDTIKKFADAKIISSLVSEKKVRVVNVKMA' A
#
# COMPACT_ATOMS: atom_id res chain seq x y z
N MET A 1 -14.09 -12.68 2.03
CA MET A 1 -12.71 -12.16 1.95
C MET A 1 -12.65 -10.95 2.86
N GLU A 2 -11.87 -11.03 3.93
CA GLU A 2 -11.72 -9.94 4.87
C GLU A 2 -10.93 -8.79 4.23
N PHE A 3 -11.24 -7.56 4.63
CA PHE A 3 -10.52 -6.38 4.17
C PHE A 3 -9.73 -5.79 5.31
N ILE A 4 -8.53 -5.29 4.98
CA ILE A 4 -7.64 -4.63 5.92
C ILE A 4 -7.34 -3.26 5.36
N VAL A 5 -7.61 -2.23 6.16
CA VAL A 5 -7.22 -0.86 5.86
C VAL A 5 -5.82 -0.66 6.43
N ALA A 6 -4.84 -0.42 5.57
CA ALA A 6 -3.46 -0.24 5.98
C ALA A 6 -3.15 1.25 6.20
N ASP A 7 -2.47 1.56 7.30
CA ASP A 7 -1.81 2.84 7.52
C ASP A 7 -0.41 2.87 6.87
N SER A 8 0.22 4.04 6.88
CA SER A 8 1.52 4.28 6.25
C SER A 8 2.60 3.34 6.82
N CYS A 9 2.66 3.21 8.14
CA CYS A 9 3.65 2.39 8.84
C CYS A 9 3.55 0.91 8.50
N SER A 10 2.33 0.34 8.57
CA SER A 10 2.10 -1.07 8.26
C SER A 10 2.41 -1.36 6.81
N LEU A 11 2.02 -0.47 5.89
CA LEU A 11 2.26 -0.62 4.46
C LEU A 11 3.77 -0.64 4.17
N ILE A 12 4.53 0.31 4.73
CA ILE A 12 5.99 0.41 4.56
C ILE A 12 6.68 -0.84 5.14
N LEU A 13 6.32 -1.26 6.36
CA LEU A 13 6.93 -2.42 7.00
C LEU A 13 6.70 -3.70 6.19
N LEU A 14 5.44 -3.97 5.81
CA LEU A 14 5.09 -5.15 5.02
C LEU A 14 5.78 -5.16 3.65
N ALA A 15 5.94 -3.98 3.02
CA ALA A 15 6.67 -3.86 1.77
C ALA A 15 8.18 -4.13 1.95
N LYS A 16 8.82 -3.56 2.99
CA LYS A 16 10.25 -3.79 3.29
C LYS A 16 10.55 -5.25 3.58
N CYS A 17 9.65 -5.95 4.25
CA CYS A 17 9.81 -7.36 4.57
C CYS A 17 9.38 -8.29 3.42
N GLY A 18 8.93 -7.76 2.27
CA GLY A 18 8.45 -8.56 1.13
C GLY A 18 7.13 -9.30 1.39
N LEU A 19 6.45 -9.00 2.51
CA LEU A 19 5.23 -9.68 2.93
C LEU A 19 3.96 -9.07 2.32
N LEU A 20 3.99 -7.82 1.86
CA LEU A 20 2.80 -7.14 1.33
C LEU A 20 2.16 -7.88 0.15
N GLY A 21 2.97 -8.50 -0.72
CA GLY A 21 2.47 -9.32 -1.83
C GLY A 21 1.77 -10.59 -1.36
N ILE A 22 2.33 -11.28 -0.37
CA ILE A 22 1.71 -12.47 0.24
C ILE A 22 0.42 -12.06 0.94
N PHE A 23 0.49 -11.00 1.74
CA PHE A 23 -0.63 -10.48 2.51
C PHE A 23 -1.81 -10.08 1.63
N SER A 24 -1.56 -9.44 0.48
CA SER A 24 -2.60 -9.11 -0.51
C SER A 24 -3.15 -10.32 -1.27
N GLY A 25 -2.49 -11.48 -1.24
CA GLY A 25 -3.04 -12.74 -1.73
C GLY A 25 -4.06 -13.37 -0.77
N HIS A 26 -4.00 -13.04 0.53
CA HIS A 26 -4.90 -13.56 1.55
C HIS A 26 -6.02 -12.58 1.94
N PHE A 27 -5.73 -11.27 1.91
CA PHE A 27 -6.63 -10.21 2.34
C PHE A 27 -6.85 -9.15 1.26
N SER A 28 -8.04 -8.54 1.24
CA SER A 28 -8.26 -7.32 0.47
C SER A 28 -7.58 -6.14 1.17
N VAL A 29 -6.37 -5.79 0.75
CA VAL A 29 -5.65 -4.63 1.31
C VAL A 29 -6.17 -3.35 0.65
N LEU A 30 -6.66 -2.44 1.49
CA LEU A 30 -7.16 -1.12 1.13
C LEU A 30 -6.22 -0.05 1.68
N ILE A 31 -5.81 0.89 0.83
CA ILE A 31 -4.99 2.03 1.21
C ILE A 31 -5.85 3.29 1.08
N PRO A 32 -6.08 4.06 2.15
CA PRO A 32 -6.70 5.38 2.03
C PRO A 32 -5.89 6.28 1.08
N HIS A 33 -6.56 7.06 0.23
CA HIS A 33 -5.88 7.92 -0.75
C HIS A 33 -4.86 8.89 -0.09
N ALA A 34 -5.17 9.41 1.11
CA ALA A 34 -4.25 10.24 1.88
C ALA A 34 -2.96 9.49 2.26
N VAL A 35 -3.09 8.25 2.75
CA VAL A 35 -1.97 7.36 3.09
C VAL A 35 -1.14 7.03 1.84
N PHE A 36 -1.80 6.74 0.72
CA PHE A 36 -1.09 6.47 -0.53
C PHE A 36 -0.21 7.65 -0.95
N ASN A 37 -0.72 8.88 -0.87
CA ASN A 37 0.03 10.08 -1.24
C ASN A 37 1.17 10.41 -0.25
N GLU A 38 1.01 10.06 1.02
CA GLU A 38 2.07 10.19 2.02
C GLU A 38 3.26 9.28 1.68
N VAL A 39 2.98 8.03 1.30
CA VAL A 39 4.01 7.01 1.06
C VAL A 39 4.56 7.09 -0.37
N ILE A 40 3.72 7.42 -1.36
CA ILE A 40 4.02 7.30 -2.78
C ILE A 40 3.99 8.66 -3.47
N ASN A 41 5.18 9.16 -3.81
CA ASN A 41 5.38 10.34 -4.63
C ASN A 41 6.65 10.19 -5.49
N LYS A 42 6.92 11.17 -6.35
CA LYS A 42 8.04 11.13 -7.31
C LYS A 42 9.40 10.96 -6.62
N ASP A 43 9.57 11.48 -5.42
CA ASP A 43 10.82 11.40 -4.67
C ASP A 43 10.95 10.07 -3.92
N THR A 44 9.87 9.60 -3.29
CA THR A 44 9.88 8.34 -2.53
C THR A 44 10.06 7.14 -3.45
N ILE A 45 9.40 7.11 -4.61
CA ILE A 45 9.59 6.04 -5.62
C ILE A 45 11.05 5.97 -6.08
N LYS A 46 11.75 7.10 -6.19
CA LYS A 46 13.17 7.08 -6.63
C LYS A 46 14.10 6.58 -5.54
N LYS A 47 13.83 6.94 -4.28
CA LYS A 47 14.75 6.73 -3.14
C LYS A 47 14.51 5.42 -2.39
N PHE A 48 13.26 4.99 -2.26
CA PHE A 48 12.88 3.89 -1.37
C PHE A 48 12.36 2.68 -2.15
N ALA A 49 12.93 1.51 -1.86
CA ALA A 49 12.53 0.26 -2.50
C ALA A 49 11.08 -0.13 -2.11
N ASP A 50 10.69 0.09 -0.86
CA ASP A 50 9.33 -0.14 -0.38
C ASP A 50 8.29 0.67 -1.18
N ALA A 51 8.53 1.96 -1.41
CA ALA A 51 7.67 2.79 -2.25
C ALA A 51 7.52 2.22 -3.68
N LYS A 52 8.59 1.70 -4.30
CA LYS A 52 8.50 1.03 -5.62
C LYS A 52 7.63 -0.22 -5.56
N ILE A 53 7.82 -1.06 -4.54
CA ILE A 53 7.06 -2.31 -4.35
C ILE A 53 5.57 -1.99 -4.19
N ILE A 54 5.24 -1.05 -3.30
CA ILE A 54 3.87 -0.62 -3.04
C ILE A 54 3.23 -0.08 -4.33
N SER A 55 3.94 0.78 -5.06
CA SER A 55 3.46 1.34 -6.34
C SER A 55 3.20 0.26 -7.39
N SER A 56 4.05 -0.77 -7.48
CA SER A 56 3.86 -1.92 -8.38
C SER A 56 2.62 -2.72 -8.00
N LEU A 57 2.47 -3.09 -6.71
CA LEU A 57 1.34 -3.86 -6.22
C LEU A 57 0.00 -3.15 -6.41
N VAL A 58 -0.01 -1.81 -6.29
CA VAL A 58 -1.19 -0.99 -6.61
C VAL A 58 -1.47 -0.99 -8.12
N SER A 59 -0.45 -0.82 -8.96
CA SER A 59 -0.60 -0.85 -10.43
C SER A 59 -1.09 -2.21 -10.94
N GLU A 60 -0.65 -3.30 -10.30
CA GLU A 60 -1.09 -4.67 -10.54
C GLU A 60 -2.47 -4.99 -9.93
N LYS A 61 -3.12 -4.02 -9.27
CA LYS A 61 -4.42 -4.17 -8.60
C LYS A 61 -4.45 -5.22 -7.48
N LYS A 62 -3.29 -5.64 -6.96
CA LYS A 62 -3.18 -6.52 -5.79
C LYS A 62 -3.52 -5.78 -4.50
N VAL A 63 -3.20 -4.48 -4.46
CA VAL A 63 -3.60 -3.57 -3.37
C VAL A 63 -4.44 -2.44 -3.95
N ARG A 64 -5.49 -2.01 -3.26
CA ARG A 64 -6.45 -1.03 -3.78
C ARG A 64 -6.38 0.30 -3.03
N VAL A 65 -6.28 1.40 -3.76
CA VAL A 65 -6.43 2.74 -3.19
C VAL A 65 -7.91 3.11 -3.14
N VAL A 66 -8.37 3.60 -1.99
CA VAL A 66 -9.78 3.95 -1.76
C VAL A 66 -9.91 5.36 -1.20
N ASN A 67 -10.99 6.04 -1.59
CA ASN A 67 -11.39 7.29 -0.95
C ASN A 67 -12.17 6.95 0.32
N VAL A 68 -11.62 7.33 1.46
CA VAL A 68 -12.29 7.20 2.76
C VAL A 68 -12.94 8.54 3.06
N LYS A 69 -14.27 8.55 3.19
CA LYS A 69 -14.97 9.70 3.79
C LYS A 69 -14.93 9.51 5.30
N MET A 70 -14.47 10.50 6.04
CA MET A 70 -14.73 10.52 7.48
C MET A 70 -16.24 10.68 7.66
N ALA A 71 -16.83 9.75 8.40
CA ALA A 71 -18.23 9.80 8.80
C ALA A 71 -18.47 10.93 9.81
#